data_AF-A0A197JJ23-F1
#
_entry.id   AF-A0A197JJ23-F1
#
_cell.length_a   1.000
_cell.length_b   1.000
_cell.length_c   1.000
_cell.angle_alpha   90.00
_cell.angle_beta   90.00
_cell.angle_gamma   90.00
#
_symmetry.space_group_name_H-M   'P 1'
#
loop_
_entity.id
_entity.type
_entity.pdbx_description
1 polymer ?
#
loop_
_entity_poly.entity_id
_entity_poly.type
_entity_poly.pdbx_seq_one_letter_code
_entity_poly.pdbx_strand_id
1 'polypeptide(L)'
;MKDDDERKITQCHHCQEHFPTEGMDQLLPVPWGYTEEGRFYEVFLCLDCRRRHFDTHKESYKTAYEAYQYPGFGSDITPWITESEAKVQYCLDDSHLEPLQNVVVKSVQAAGKFQPIKVFYEKLILDKARWVFGGEIGIANARVDLA
;
A
#
# COMPACT_ATOMS: atom_id res chain seq x y z
N MET A 1 32.58 -24.35 -14.48
CA MET A 1 31.13 -24.57 -14.35
C MET A 1 30.87 -25.18 -13.00
N LYS A 2 30.43 -24.36 -12.04
CA LYS A 2 29.79 -24.81 -10.80
C LYS A 2 28.57 -23.93 -10.67
N ASP A 3 27.52 -24.32 -11.39
CA ASP A 3 26.19 -23.74 -11.31
C ASP A 3 25.44 -24.52 -10.23
N ASP A 4 25.73 -24.21 -8.96
CA ASP A 4 24.84 -24.52 -7.84
C ASP A 4 24.19 -23.20 -7.44
N ASP A 5 23.29 -22.71 -8.29
CA ASP A 5 22.33 -21.68 -7.97
C ASP A 5 21.25 -22.33 -7.08
N GLU A 6 21.61 -22.63 -5.83
CA GLU A 6 20.65 -22.99 -4.79
C GLU A 6 19.70 -21.80 -4.63
N ARG A 7 18.61 -21.80 -5.39
CA ARG A 7 17.52 -20.85 -5.24
C ARG A 7 17.07 -20.92 -3.79
N LYS A 8 17.44 -19.91 -3.01
CA LYS A 8 17.01 -19.75 -1.63
C LYS A 8 15.48 -19.63 -1.67
N ILE A 9 14.81 -20.62 -1.08
CA ILE A 9 13.36 -20.67 -0.98
C ILE A 9 12.94 -20.60 0.49
N THR A 10 11.85 -19.91 0.76
CA THR A 10 11.26 -19.78 2.10
C THR A 10 9.80 -20.22 2.06
N GLN A 11 9.33 -20.81 3.16
CA GLN A 11 7.96 -21.30 3.27
C GLN A 11 7.01 -20.23 3.85
N CYS A 12 5.84 -20.07 3.24
CA CYS A 12 4.79 -19.21 3.74
C CYS A 12 4.21 -19.74 5.05
N HIS A 13 4.11 -18.91 6.08
CA HIS A 13 3.61 -19.31 7.39
C HIS A 13 2.15 -19.81 7.37
N HIS A 14 1.32 -19.31 6.44
CA HIS A 14 -0.10 -19.68 6.38
C HIS A 14 -0.40 -20.84 5.41
N CYS A 15 -0.03 -20.72 4.13
CA CYS A 15 -0.34 -21.76 3.12
C CYS A 15 0.70 -22.87 3.02
N GLN A 16 1.86 -22.74 3.67
CA GLN A 16 2.94 -23.73 3.68
C GLN A 16 3.58 -24.00 2.29
N GLU A 17 3.27 -23.20 1.27
CA GLU A 17 3.94 -23.24 -0.04
C GLU A 17 5.31 -22.54 0.01
N HIS A 18 6.18 -22.86 -0.95
CA HIS A 18 7.55 -22.36 -1.04
C HIS A 18 7.67 -21.25 -2.10
N PHE A 19 8.37 -20.19 -1.74
CA PHE A 19 8.53 -18.98 -2.55
C PHE A 19 10.01 -18.59 -2.58
N PRO A 20 10.46 -17.86 -3.62
CA PRO A 20 11.83 -17.35 -3.65
C PRO A 20 12.08 -16.38 -2.49
N THR A 21 13.33 -16.27 -2.02
CA THR A 21 13.70 -15.26 -1.01
C THR A 21 13.84 -13.84 -1.57
N GLU A 22 13.84 -13.69 -2.89
CA GLU A 22 14.09 -12.42 -3.60
C GLU A 22 13.12 -12.29 -4.78
N GLY A 23 12.90 -11.05 -5.24
CA GLY A 23 12.00 -10.74 -6.37
C GLY A 23 10.55 -10.45 -5.96
N MET A 24 9.65 -10.36 -6.95
CA MET A 24 8.26 -9.95 -6.73
C MET A 24 7.43 -11.00 -5.98
N ASP A 25 7.74 -12.28 -6.17
CA ASP A 25 7.03 -13.40 -5.52
C ASP A 25 7.57 -13.72 -4.12
N GLN A 26 8.53 -12.93 -3.61
CA GLN A 26 9.09 -13.16 -2.29
C GLN A 26 8.04 -13.02 -1.19
N LEU A 27 8.22 -13.76 -0.11
CA LEU A 27 7.36 -13.61 1.05
C LEU A 27 7.56 -12.25 1.71
N LEU A 28 6.47 -11.65 2.16
CA LEU A 28 6.47 -10.35 2.81
C LEU A 28 6.28 -10.53 4.33
N PRO A 29 7.06 -9.84 5.19
CA PRO A 29 6.94 -9.97 6.63
C PRO A 29 5.72 -9.21 7.16
N VAL A 30 5.01 -9.82 8.10
CA VAL A 30 3.76 -9.30 8.68
C VAL A 30 3.79 -9.45 10.20
N PRO A 31 3.38 -8.44 10.99
CA PRO A 31 3.18 -8.60 12.43
C PRO A 31 2.08 -9.62 12.71
N TRP A 32 2.36 -10.66 13.50
CA TRP A 32 1.39 -11.76 13.73
C TRP A 32 0.89 -11.86 15.18
N GLY A 33 1.57 -11.21 16.12
CA GLY A 33 1.18 -11.20 17.53
C GLY A 33 2.26 -10.60 18.42
N TYR A 34 2.07 -10.72 19.74
CA TYR A 34 3.00 -10.23 20.75
C TYR A 34 3.83 -11.38 21.35
N THR A 35 5.10 -11.11 21.62
CA THR A 35 5.94 -11.93 22.49
C THR A 35 5.54 -11.72 23.95
N GLU A 36 6.03 -12.58 24.85
CA GLU A 36 5.85 -12.42 26.31
C GLU A 36 6.37 -11.06 26.81
N GLU A 37 7.33 -10.47 26.11
CA GLU A 37 7.91 -9.15 26.38
C GLU A 37 7.12 -7.99 25.74
N GLY A 38 5.98 -8.26 25.11
CA GLY A 38 5.14 -7.24 24.46
C GLY A 38 5.70 -6.68 23.15
N ARG A 39 6.66 -7.36 22.51
CA ARG A 39 7.17 -6.99 21.18
C ARG A 39 6.39 -7.72 20.10
N PHE A 40 6.23 -7.13 18.92
CA PHE A 40 5.68 -7.87 17.79
C PHE A 40 6.67 -8.93 17.32
N TYR A 41 6.18 -10.13 17.02
CA TYR A 41 6.93 -11.08 16.20
C TYR A 41 6.38 -11.08 14.77
N GLU A 42 7.29 -11.23 13.81
CA GLU A 42 7.00 -11.20 12.39
C GLU A 42 6.94 -12.62 11.83
N VAL A 43 6.02 -12.84 10.89
CA VAL A 43 5.96 -14.04 10.07
C VAL A 43 5.98 -13.67 8.59
N PHE A 44 6.44 -14.57 7.75
CA PHE A 44 6.50 -14.36 6.30
C PHE A 44 5.28 -14.95 5.61
N LEU A 45 4.57 -14.14 4.84
CA LEU A 45 3.37 -14.53 4.10
C LEU A 45 3.53 -14.27 2.61
N CYS A 46 2.98 -15.15 1.76
CA CYS A 46 2.82 -14.84 0.35
C CYS A 46 1.75 -13.76 0.16
N LEU A 47 1.71 -13.14 -1.02
CA LEU A 47 0.83 -12.00 -1.32
C LEU A 47 -0.64 -12.29 -1.00
N ASP A 48 -1.16 -13.45 -1.41
CA ASP A 48 -2.56 -13.81 -1.17
C ASP A 48 -2.88 -14.09 0.30
N CYS A 49 -1.93 -14.65 1.05
CA CYS A 49 -2.08 -14.81 2.50
C CYS A 49 -2.02 -13.46 3.21
N ARG A 50 -1.17 -12.54 2.73
CA ARG A 50 -1.06 -11.19 3.29
C ARG A 50 -2.30 -10.34 3.03
N ARG A 51 -2.89 -10.42 1.84
CA ARG A 51 -4.18 -9.79 1.52
C ARG A 51 -5.28 -10.19 2.50
N ARG A 52 -5.44 -11.50 2.72
CA ARG A 52 -6.40 -12.04 3.70
C ARG A 52 -6.12 -11.57 5.12
N HIS A 53 -4.85 -11.52 5.51
CA HIS A 53 -4.46 -11.01 6.83
C HIS A 53 -4.79 -9.52 6.98
N PHE A 54 -4.48 -8.69 5.97
CA PHE A 54 -4.80 -7.26 5.95
C PHE A 54 -6.30 -7.00 6.06
N ASP A 55 -7.12 -7.74 5.31
CA ASP A 55 -8.59 -7.64 5.38
C ASP A 55 -9.14 -7.95 6.78
N THR A 56 -8.46 -8.81 7.53
CA THR A 56 -8.87 -9.24 8.88
C THR A 56 -8.42 -8.27 9.98
N HIS A 57 -7.16 -7.84 9.96
CA HIS A 57 -6.56 -7.09 11.08
C HIS A 57 -6.46 -5.58 10.84
N LYS A 58 -6.50 -5.14 9.58
CA LYS A 58 -6.34 -3.74 9.12
C LYS A 58 -5.20 -2.99 9.84
N GLU A 59 -4.01 -3.04 9.25
CA GLU A 59 -2.83 -2.29 9.75
C GLU A 59 -3.19 -0.82 10.02
N SER A 60 -2.76 -0.30 11.18
CA SER A 60 -3.06 1.08 11.56
C SER A 60 -2.47 2.08 10.56
N TYR A 61 -3.10 3.25 10.47
CA TYR A 61 -2.61 4.35 9.66
C TYR A 61 -1.61 5.17 10.44
N LYS A 62 -0.64 5.76 9.74
CA LYS A 62 0.10 6.90 10.30
C LYS A 62 -0.89 8.05 10.47
N THR A 63 -0.73 8.86 11.52
CA THR A 63 -1.63 9.97 11.87
C THR A 63 -1.91 10.92 10.72
N ALA A 64 -0.97 11.08 9.79
CA ALA A 64 -1.12 11.92 8.60
C ALA A 64 -2.31 11.54 7.69
N TYR A 65 -2.83 10.31 7.76
CA TYR A 65 -3.88 9.80 6.87
C TYR A 65 -5.30 9.81 7.47
N GLU A 66 -5.46 10.06 8.77
CA GLU A 66 -6.77 9.94 9.45
C GLU A 66 -7.57 11.23 9.46
N ALA A 67 -6.89 12.36 9.28
CA ALA A 67 -7.31 13.77 9.34
C ALA A 67 -6.48 14.50 10.40
N TYR A 68 -6.15 15.75 10.13
CA TYR A 68 -5.45 16.60 11.09
C TYR A 68 -6.20 17.91 11.30
N GLN A 69 -6.19 18.41 12.53
CA GLN A 69 -6.77 19.70 12.86
C GLN A 69 -5.84 20.81 12.37
N TYR A 70 -6.37 21.69 11.52
CA TYR A 70 -5.62 22.88 11.12
C TYR A 70 -5.66 23.93 12.25
N PRO A 71 -4.50 24.33 12.81
CA PRO A 71 -4.46 25.21 13.98
C PRO A 71 -5.14 26.57 13.78
N GLY A 72 -5.20 27.07 12.53
CA GLY A 72 -5.76 28.38 12.22
C GLY A 72 -7.28 28.45 12.10
N PHE A 73 -7.98 27.33 11.94
CA PHE A 73 -9.42 27.30 11.65
C PHE A 73 -10.22 26.25 12.44
N GLY A 74 -9.57 25.43 13.27
CA GLY A 74 -10.25 24.43 14.11
C GLY A 74 -11.02 23.36 13.34
N SER A 75 -10.77 23.25 12.03
CA SER A 75 -11.43 22.31 11.13
C SER A 75 -10.54 21.11 10.85
N ASP A 76 -11.14 19.92 10.77
CA ASP A 76 -10.46 18.70 10.38
C ASP A 76 -10.20 18.72 8.87
N ILE A 77 -8.94 18.59 8.47
CA ILE A 77 -8.53 18.42 7.08
C ILE A 77 -8.33 16.95 6.80
N THR A 78 -9.13 16.39 5.90
CA THR A 78 -8.92 15.04 5.36
C THR A 78 -8.06 15.13 4.10
N PRO A 79 -6.90 14.46 4.03
CA PRO A 79 -6.03 14.51 2.86
C PRO A 79 -6.70 13.91 1.61
N TRP A 80 -6.57 14.64 0.49
CA TRP A 80 -6.99 14.20 -0.84
C TRP A 80 -5.77 14.10 -1.75
N ILE A 81 -5.85 13.21 -2.73
CA ILE A 81 -4.81 12.96 -3.71
C ILE A 81 -5.40 12.87 -5.11
N THR A 82 -4.70 13.39 -6.12
CA THR A 82 -5.12 13.29 -7.52
C THR A 82 -4.90 11.89 -8.08
N GLU A 83 -5.60 11.56 -9.16
CA GLU A 83 -5.38 10.31 -9.90
C GLU A 83 -3.90 10.10 -10.28
N SER A 84 -3.25 11.14 -10.80
CA SER A 84 -1.83 11.07 -11.21
C SER A 84 -0.90 10.82 -10.03
N GLU A 85 -1.14 11.49 -8.90
CA GLU A 85 -0.37 11.27 -7.68
C GLU A 85 -0.61 9.86 -7.12
N ALA A 86 -1.84 9.34 -7.17
CA ALA A 86 -2.13 7.98 -6.75
C ALA A 86 -1.34 6.95 -7.57
N LYS A 87 -1.27 7.13 -8.89
CA LYS A 87 -0.50 6.26 -9.79
C LYS A 87 1.00 6.28 -9.49
N VAL A 88 1.57 7.48 -9.34
CA VAL A 88 3.01 7.65 -9.12
C VAL A 88 3.42 7.25 -7.71
N GLN A 89 2.71 7.72 -6.70
CA GLN A 89 3.09 7.51 -5.31
C GLN A 89 2.73 6.10 -4.83
N TYR A 90 1.61 5.52 -5.27
CA TYR A 90 1.14 4.24 -4.76
C TYR A 90 1.20 3.11 -5.80
N CYS A 91 1.84 3.36 -6.95
CA CYS A 91 2.06 2.38 -8.01
C CYS A 91 0.75 1.76 -8.53
N LEU A 92 -0.37 2.47 -8.39
CA LEU A 92 -1.67 2.02 -8.86
C LEU A 92 -1.83 2.33 -10.35
N ASP A 93 -2.69 1.57 -11.01
CA ASP A 93 -3.09 1.80 -12.41
C ASP A 93 -4.58 2.14 -12.50
N ASP A 94 -5.06 2.39 -13.71
CA ASP A 94 -6.47 2.72 -13.97
C ASP A 94 -7.44 1.65 -13.44
N SER A 95 -7.12 0.36 -13.62
CA SER A 95 -7.98 -0.74 -13.19
C SER A 95 -8.14 -0.79 -11.66
N HIS A 96 -7.11 -0.35 -10.94
CA HIS A 96 -7.15 -0.25 -9.48
C HIS A 96 -7.98 0.93 -9.00
N LEU A 97 -8.01 2.04 -9.76
CA LEU A 97 -8.64 3.30 -9.38
C LEU A 97 -10.10 3.41 -9.81
N GLU A 98 -10.49 2.80 -10.93
CA GLU A 98 -11.86 2.79 -11.46
C GLU A 98 -12.95 2.45 -10.43
N PRO A 99 -12.80 1.41 -9.57
CA PRO A 99 -13.85 1.06 -8.61
C PRO A 99 -13.89 1.99 -7.39
N LEU A 100 -12.93 2.90 -7.23
CA LEU A 100 -12.83 3.75 -6.04
C LEU A 100 -13.70 5.01 -6.15
N GLN A 101 -14.34 5.34 -5.04
CA GLN A 101 -15.08 6.60 -4.92
C GLN A 101 -14.14 7.78 -5.12
N ASN A 102 -14.52 8.67 -6.03
CA ASN A 102 -13.78 9.88 -6.37
C ASN A 102 -14.70 11.09 -6.45
N VAL A 103 -14.10 12.27 -6.35
CA VAL A 103 -14.75 13.55 -6.60
C VAL A 103 -14.07 14.19 -7.79
N VAL A 104 -14.86 14.76 -8.70
CA VAL A 104 -14.33 15.54 -9.83
C VAL A 104 -14.32 17.02 -9.43
N VAL A 105 -13.13 17.59 -9.31
CA VAL A 105 -12.93 19.01 -8.98
C VAL A 105 -12.47 19.78 -10.21
N LYS A 106 -12.75 21.10 -10.23
CA LYS A 106 -12.25 21.99 -11.28
C LYS A 106 -10.91 22.56 -10.85
N SER A 107 -9.84 22.20 -11.55
CA SER A 107 -8.52 22.81 -11.35
C SER A 107 -8.32 23.98 -12.32
N VAL A 108 -7.71 25.05 -11.82
CA VAL A 108 -7.37 26.24 -12.60
C VAL A 108 -5.92 26.11 -13.07
N GLN A 109 -5.72 26.04 -14.39
CA GLN A 109 -4.38 26.23 -14.95
C GLN A 109 -4.04 27.71 -15.08
N ALA A 110 -2.74 28.03 -15.18
CA ALA A 110 -2.21 29.40 -15.32
C ALA A 110 -2.83 30.24 -16.47
N ALA A 111 -3.55 29.62 -17.40
CA ALA A 111 -4.25 30.28 -18.51
C ALA A 111 -5.78 30.44 -18.30
N GLY A 112 -6.30 30.28 -17.07
CA GLY A 112 -7.72 30.43 -16.75
C GLY A 112 -8.62 29.32 -17.33
N LYS A 113 -8.03 28.27 -17.91
CA LYS A 113 -8.74 27.10 -18.39
C LYS A 113 -9.00 26.16 -17.21
N PHE A 114 -10.28 25.82 -17.03
CA PHE A 114 -10.69 24.81 -16.07
C PHE A 114 -10.51 23.42 -16.68
N GLN A 115 -9.83 22.54 -15.97
CA GLN A 115 -9.81 21.12 -16.30
C GLN A 115 -10.43 20.31 -15.15
N PRO A 116 -11.33 19.38 -15.45
CA PRO A 116 -11.81 18.43 -14.45
C PRO A 116 -10.66 17.51 -14.05
N ILE A 117 -10.42 17.38 -12.74
CA ILE A 117 -9.44 16.46 -12.18
C ILE A 117 -10.16 15.55 -11.20
N LYS A 118 -9.90 14.24 -11.28
CA LYS A 118 -10.36 13.29 -10.27
C LYS A 118 -9.44 13.35 -9.06
N VAL A 119 -10.05 13.50 -7.90
CA VAL A 119 -9.40 13.40 -6.60
C VAL A 119 -10.05 12.31 -5.77
N PHE A 120 -9.24 11.67 -4.94
CA PHE A 120 -9.61 10.56 -4.08
C PHE A 120 -9.26 10.90 -2.64
N TYR A 121 -9.99 10.34 -1.68
CA TYR A 121 -9.50 10.32 -0.30
C TYR A 121 -8.23 9.50 -0.24
N GLU A 122 -7.14 10.08 0.27
CA GLU A 122 -5.83 9.40 0.25
C GLU A 122 -5.86 8.10 1.06
N LYS A 123 -6.65 8.05 2.13
CA LYS A 123 -6.89 6.81 2.90
C LYS A 123 -7.41 5.66 2.04
N LEU A 124 -8.35 5.93 1.12
CA LEU A 124 -8.89 4.91 0.21
C LEU A 124 -7.84 4.41 -0.79
N ILE A 125 -6.99 5.33 -1.26
CA ILE A 125 -5.86 4.99 -2.14
C ILE A 125 -4.86 4.10 -1.40
N LEU A 126 -4.50 4.46 -0.17
CA LEU A 126 -3.58 3.68 0.65
C LEU A 126 -4.14 2.29 0.96
N ASP A 127 -5.43 2.17 1.29
CA ASP A 127 -6.09 0.88 1.50
C ASP A 127 -6.04 0.02 0.24
N LYS A 128 -6.33 0.60 -0.91
CA LYS A 128 -6.26 -0.11 -2.19
C LYS A 128 -4.82 -0.56 -2.46
N ALA A 129 -3.82 0.29 -2.25
CA ALA A 129 -2.42 -0.04 -2.48
C ALA A 129 -1.93 -1.15 -1.53
N ARG A 130 -2.28 -1.08 -0.25
CA ARG A 130 -1.93 -2.12 0.73
C ARG A 130 -2.59 -3.45 0.37
N TRP A 131 -3.82 -3.43 -0.15
CA TRP A 131 -4.47 -4.65 -0.65
C TRP A 131 -3.79 -5.17 -1.92
N VAL A 132 -3.46 -4.30 -2.89
CA VAL A 132 -2.82 -4.72 -4.15
C VAL A 132 -1.45 -5.33 -3.89
N PHE A 133 -0.61 -4.68 -3.08
CA PHE A 133 0.80 -5.05 -2.92
C PHE A 133 1.10 -5.85 -1.66
N GLY A 134 0.13 -6.03 -0.76
CA GLY A 134 0.39 -6.68 0.52
C GLY A 134 1.13 -5.74 1.48
N GLY A 135 0.45 -4.71 1.94
CA GLY A 135 0.92 -3.77 2.97
C GLY A 135 2.02 -2.81 2.51
N GLU A 136 2.58 -2.08 3.47
CA GLU A 136 3.58 -1.03 3.24
C GLU A 136 4.85 -1.54 2.54
N ILE A 137 5.32 -2.74 2.91
CA ILE A 137 6.55 -3.33 2.35
C ILE A 137 6.34 -3.68 0.89
N GLY A 138 5.18 -4.23 0.54
CA GLY A 138 4.83 -4.48 -0.86
C GLY A 138 4.80 -3.21 -1.70
N ILE A 139 4.23 -2.12 -1.15
CA ILE A 139 4.22 -0.81 -1.83
C ILE A 139 5.66 -0.31 -2.03
N ALA A 140 6.52 -0.43 -1.01
CA ALA A 140 7.92 -0.02 -1.12
C ALA A 140 8.67 -0.81 -2.19
N ASN A 141 8.46 -2.13 -2.28
CA ASN A 141 9.07 -2.97 -3.31
C ASN A 141 8.58 -2.56 -4.71
N ALA A 142 7.27 -2.35 -4.89
CA ALA A 142 6.71 -1.93 -6.17
C ALA A 142 7.28 -0.58 -6.67
N ARG A 143 7.63 0.34 -5.74
CA ARG A 143 8.28 1.61 -6.09
C ARG A 143 9.71 1.42 -6.59
N VAL A 144 10.45 0.44 -6.05
CA VAL A 144 11.82 0.14 -6.49
C VAL A 144 11.81 -0.43 -7.90
N ASP A 145 10.85 -1.29 -8.24
CA ASP A 145 10.74 -1.88 -9.57
C ASP A 145 10.39 -0.87 -10.68
N LEU A 146 9.85 0.30 -10.31
CA LEU A 146 9.49 1.38 -11.24
C LEU A 146 10.58 2.45 -11.44
N ALA A 147 11.66 2.40 -10.65
CA ALA A 147 12.75 3.37 -10.64
C ALA A 147 13.91 2.95 -11.55
#